data_AF-A0A3N5FQ62-F1
#
_entry.id   AF-A0A3N5FQ62-F1
#
_cell.length_a   1.000
_cell.length_b   1.000
_cell.length_c   1.000
_cell.angle_alpha   90.00
_cell.angle_beta   90.00
_cell.angle_gamma   90.00
#
_symmetry.space_group_name_H-M   'P 1'
#
loop_
_entity.id
_entity.type
_entity.pdbx_description
1 polymer ?
#
loop_
_entity_poly.entity_id
_entity_poly.type
_entity_poly.pdbx_seq_one_letter_code
_entity_poly.pdbx_strand_id
1 'polypeptide(L)'
;GKLTTAHLALRLWQPGIDPVILPFDQILDAVLNSEVDAGVVIHEGQLTYGDLGLRAVVDLGVWWKEETGGPLPLGGNGIRRDLDEGLKRRLCRLLTQSINYGLDHRQEALGYAVRYARGLEDDPERSDRFVGMYVNEWTRDYGRAGRKAVQLLLDRGHEAGILPRRIEAEFVEI
;
A
#
# COMPACT_ATOMS: atom_id res chain seq x y z
N GLY A 1 -5.98 10.21 -1.37
CA GLY A 1 -5.77 10.99 -2.61
C GLY A 1 -6.17 10.19 -3.84
N LYS A 2 -6.48 10.84 -4.98
CA LYS A 2 -7.01 10.17 -6.19
C LYS A 2 -6.04 9.19 -6.89
N LEU A 3 -4.74 9.32 -6.63
CA LEU A 3 -3.69 8.52 -7.28
C LEU A 3 -3.23 7.33 -6.43
N THR A 4 -3.91 7.00 -5.33
CA THR A 4 -3.54 5.87 -4.49
C THR A 4 -4.22 4.58 -4.94
N THR A 5 -3.59 3.44 -4.68
CA THR A 5 -4.22 2.12 -4.85
C THR A 5 -5.51 2.01 -4.04
N ALA A 6 -5.55 2.55 -2.81
CA ALA A 6 -6.75 2.51 -1.99
C ALA A 6 -7.95 3.19 -2.67
N HIS A 7 -7.72 4.30 -3.38
CA HIS A 7 -8.76 4.96 -4.16
C HIS A 7 -9.18 4.12 -5.37
N LEU A 8 -8.22 3.55 -6.10
CA LEU A 8 -8.51 2.64 -7.22
C LEU A 8 -9.34 1.43 -6.75
N ALA A 9 -8.94 0.79 -5.65
CA ALA A 9 -9.63 -0.34 -5.06
C ALA A 9 -11.06 0.03 -4.60
N LEU A 10 -11.24 1.19 -3.95
CA LEU A 10 -12.58 1.70 -3.62
C LEU A 10 -13.46 1.83 -4.87
N ARG A 11 -12.93 2.44 -5.94
CA ARG A 11 -13.66 2.67 -7.18
C ARG A 11 -13.99 1.38 -7.94
N LEU A 12 -13.16 0.34 -7.79
CA LEU A 12 -13.43 -1.00 -8.32
C LEU A 12 -14.46 -1.76 -7.48
N TRP A 13 -14.38 -1.67 -6.16
CA TRP A 13 -15.31 -2.33 -5.24
C TRP A 13 -16.71 -1.72 -5.29
N GLN A 14 -16.79 -0.38 -5.29
CA GLN A 14 -18.06 0.34 -5.30
C GLN A 14 -17.99 1.59 -6.20
N PRO A 15 -18.24 1.45 -7.50
CA PRO A 15 -18.10 2.54 -8.48
C PRO A 15 -19.08 3.69 -8.30
N GLY A 16 -20.21 3.47 -7.59
CA GLY A 16 -21.25 4.46 -7.36
C GLY A 16 -20.94 5.50 -6.26
N ILE A 17 -19.84 5.34 -5.52
CA ILE A 17 -19.44 6.31 -4.48
C ILE A 17 -18.83 7.55 -5.12
N ASP A 18 -19.32 8.73 -4.70
CA ASP A 18 -18.67 10.01 -4.95
C ASP A 18 -17.68 10.33 -3.81
N PRO A 19 -16.36 10.24 -4.04
CA PRO A 19 -15.38 10.31 -2.95
C PRO A 19 -14.96 11.75 -2.66
N VAL A 20 -15.10 12.15 -1.39
CA VAL A 20 -14.46 13.35 -0.85
C VAL A 20 -12.97 13.08 -0.64
N ILE A 21 -12.11 13.92 -1.21
CA ILE A 21 -10.65 13.73 -1.12
C ILE A 21 -10.09 14.58 0.02
N LEU A 22 -9.65 13.90 1.07
CA LEU A 22 -9.01 14.52 2.23
C LEU A 22 -7.55 14.05 2.39
N PRO A 23 -6.71 14.82 3.11
CA PRO A 23 -5.47 14.33 3.69
C PRO A 23 -5.70 13.07 4.53
N PHE A 24 -4.80 12.09 4.47
CA PHE A 24 -5.05 10.78 5.08
C PHE A 24 -5.18 10.84 6.61
N ASP A 25 -4.50 11.80 7.24
CA ASP A 25 -4.48 12.09 8.66
C ASP A 25 -5.76 12.79 9.15
N GLN A 26 -6.63 13.24 8.25
CA GLN A 26 -7.91 13.88 8.58
C GLN A 26 -9.12 12.94 8.38
N ILE A 27 -8.91 11.75 7.81
CA ILE A 27 -10.01 10.87 7.41
C ILE A 27 -10.82 10.37 8.61
N LEU A 28 -10.15 9.95 9.68
CA LEU A 28 -10.83 9.42 10.87
C LEU A 28 -11.64 10.50 11.58
N ASP A 29 -11.08 11.72 11.71
CA ASP A 29 -11.76 12.87 12.31
C ASP A 29 -13.00 13.28 11.50
N ALA A 30 -12.92 13.30 10.18
CA ALA A 30 -14.06 13.62 9.32
C ALA A 30 -15.22 12.62 9.50
N VAL A 31 -14.92 11.33 9.72
CA VAL A 31 -15.94 10.31 10.04
C VAL A 31 -16.53 10.55 11.42
N LEU A 32 -15.69 10.80 12.44
CA LEU A 32 -16.13 11.06 13.81
C LEU A 32 -17.02 12.31 13.91
N ASN A 33 -16.71 13.34 13.14
CA ASN A 33 -17.47 14.59 13.08
C ASN A 33 -18.71 14.51 12.17
N SER A 34 -19.01 13.34 11.59
CA SER A 34 -20.13 13.15 10.66
C SER A 34 -20.07 14.05 9.42
N GLU A 35 -18.87 14.46 9.00
CA GLU A 35 -18.65 15.22 7.75
C GLU A 35 -18.73 14.31 6.51
N VAL A 36 -18.44 13.02 6.70
CA VAL A 36 -18.56 11.96 5.70
C VAL A 36 -19.15 10.70 6.31
N ASP A 37 -19.84 9.87 5.51
CA ASP A 37 -20.47 8.63 5.99
C ASP A 37 -19.46 7.51 6.30
N ALA A 38 -18.31 7.52 5.63
CA ALA A 38 -17.24 6.52 5.79
C ALA A 38 -15.89 7.06 5.29
N GLY A 39 -14.80 6.45 5.77
CA GLY A 39 -13.43 6.80 5.39
C GLY A 39 -12.66 5.64 4.78
N VAL A 40 -11.89 5.89 3.72
CA VAL A 40 -10.89 4.93 3.21
C VAL A 40 -9.58 5.15 3.94
N VAL A 41 -9.32 4.32 4.94
CA VAL A 41 -8.17 4.45 5.83
C VAL A 41 -6.95 3.76 5.24
N ILE A 42 -5.80 4.45 5.28
CA ILE A 42 -4.48 3.95 4.89
C ILE A 42 -3.47 4.27 6.00
N HIS A 43 -2.22 3.80 5.87
CA HIS A 43 -1.18 4.00 6.90
C HIS A 43 -1.61 3.50 8.29
N GLU A 44 -1.07 4.06 9.37
CA GLU A 44 -1.31 3.63 10.75
C GLU A 44 -2.79 3.59 11.16
N GLY A 45 -3.65 4.37 10.49
CA GLY A 45 -5.08 4.42 10.76
C GLY A 45 -5.76 3.05 10.75
N GLN A 46 -5.23 2.09 9.98
CA GLN A 46 -5.75 0.72 9.91
C GLN A 46 -5.63 -0.07 11.23
N LEU A 47 -4.77 0.38 12.15
CA LEU A 47 -4.61 -0.24 13.47
C LEU A 47 -5.30 0.56 14.58
N THR A 48 -5.59 1.85 14.36
CA THR A 48 -6.06 2.77 15.40
C THR A 48 -7.54 3.12 15.29
N TYR A 49 -8.20 2.91 14.15
CA TYR A 49 -9.62 3.28 13.99
C TYR A 49 -10.53 2.61 15.05
N GLY A 50 -10.19 1.40 15.49
CA GLY A 50 -10.96 0.67 16.50
C GLY A 50 -10.91 1.33 17.88
N ASP A 51 -9.80 1.98 18.22
CA ASP A 51 -9.63 2.72 19.48
C ASP A 51 -10.58 3.94 19.55
N LEU A 52 -11.00 4.45 18.38
CA LEU A 52 -11.94 5.55 18.23
C LEU A 52 -13.41 5.09 18.19
N GLY A 53 -13.68 3.81 18.44
CA GLY A 53 -15.03 3.23 18.38
C GLY A 53 -15.56 3.05 16.94
N LEU A 54 -14.71 3.22 15.93
CA LEU A 54 -15.07 2.99 14.54
C LEU A 54 -14.98 1.49 14.20
N ARG A 55 -15.73 1.07 13.19
CA ARG A 55 -15.73 -0.31 12.68
C ARG A 55 -15.38 -0.36 11.20
N ALA A 56 -14.68 -1.40 10.79
CA ALA A 56 -14.44 -1.66 9.37
C ALA A 56 -15.77 -1.99 8.67
N VAL A 57 -16.04 -1.29 7.57
CA VAL A 57 -17.17 -1.60 6.67
C VAL A 57 -16.77 -2.71 5.71
N VAL A 58 -15.56 -2.62 5.16
CA VAL A 58 -14.95 -3.59 4.25
C VAL A 58 -13.44 -3.54 4.40
N ASP A 59 -12.77 -4.68 4.27
CA ASP A 59 -11.34 -4.77 4.03
C ASP A 59 -11.11 -4.95 2.52
N LEU A 60 -10.56 -3.92 1.87
CA LEU A 60 -10.35 -3.93 0.42
C LEU A 60 -9.29 -4.96 -0.01
N GLY A 61 -8.34 -5.32 0.86
CA GLY A 61 -7.36 -6.36 0.59
C GLY A 61 -7.99 -7.76 0.62
N VAL A 62 -8.87 -8.01 1.60
CA VAL A 62 -9.65 -9.25 1.69
C VAL A 62 -10.59 -9.38 0.50
N TRP A 63 -11.40 -8.34 0.23
CA TRP A 63 -12.29 -8.31 -0.93
C TRP A 63 -11.53 -8.60 -2.23
N TRP A 64 -10.40 -7.93 -2.46
CA TRP A 64 -9.59 -8.15 -3.66
C TRP A 64 -9.08 -9.58 -3.76
N LYS A 65 -8.65 -10.17 -2.64
CA LYS A 65 -8.16 -11.55 -2.61
C LYS A 65 -9.27 -12.56 -2.88
N GLU A 66 -10.45 -12.35 -2.34
CA GLU A 66 -11.63 -13.19 -2.62
C GLU A 66 -12.01 -13.12 -4.10
N GLU A 67 -11.97 -11.92 -4.67
CA GLU A 67 -12.35 -11.64 -6.05
C GLU A 67 -11.31 -12.11 -7.09
N THR A 68 -10.02 -12.07 -6.77
CA THR A 68 -8.93 -12.31 -7.75
C THR A 68 -8.05 -13.51 -7.43
N GLY A 69 -8.11 -14.04 -6.22
CA GLY A 69 -7.19 -15.06 -5.70
C GLY A 69 -5.77 -14.54 -5.40
N GLY A 70 -5.47 -13.27 -5.68
CA GLY A 70 -4.15 -12.65 -5.51
C GLY A 70 -4.12 -11.56 -4.43
N PRO A 71 -2.92 -11.13 -3.98
CA PRO A 71 -2.80 -10.00 -3.06
C PRO A 71 -3.16 -8.68 -3.77
N LEU A 72 -3.66 -7.70 -3.03
CA LEU A 72 -3.86 -6.34 -3.52
C LEU A 72 -2.51 -5.61 -3.56
N PRO A 73 -2.00 -5.16 -4.72
CA PRO A 73 -0.74 -4.42 -4.78
C PRO A 73 -0.91 -3.00 -4.21
N LEU A 74 -0.37 -2.72 -3.03
CA LEU A 74 -0.58 -1.44 -2.35
C LEU A 74 0.42 -0.35 -2.76
N GLY A 75 1.70 -0.71 -2.86
CA GLY A 75 2.78 0.21 -3.21
C GLY A 75 3.93 -0.52 -3.89
N GLY A 76 4.77 0.22 -4.60
CA GLY A 76 5.94 -0.30 -5.28
C GLY A 76 7.01 0.77 -5.50
N ASN A 77 8.25 0.33 -5.69
CA ASN A 77 9.36 1.21 -6.02
C ASN A 77 9.43 1.41 -7.54
N GLY A 78 9.15 2.63 -7.99
CA GLY A 78 9.26 3.02 -9.39
C GLY A 78 10.68 3.50 -9.74
N ILE A 79 11.19 3.07 -10.88
CA ILE A 79 12.45 3.57 -11.44
C ILE A 79 12.20 4.28 -12.76
N ARG A 80 12.90 5.40 -12.96
CA ARG A 80 12.79 6.19 -14.19
C ARG A 80 13.29 5.41 -15.40
N ARG A 81 12.51 5.45 -16.49
CA ARG A 81 12.76 4.71 -17.74
C ARG A 81 14.00 5.20 -18.48
N ASP A 82 14.34 6.47 -18.35
CA ASP A 82 15.44 7.13 -19.05
C ASP A 82 16.81 6.97 -18.36
N LEU A 83 16.88 6.22 -17.26
CA LEU A 83 18.15 5.82 -16.65
C LEU A 83 18.83 4.72 -17.47
N ASP A 84 20.16 4.69 -17.44
CA ASP A 84 20.96 3.62 -18.02
C ASP A 84 20.64 2.26 -17.40
N GLU A 85 20.65 1.19 -18.21
CA GLU A 85 20.31 -0.17 -17.77
C GLU A 85 21.30 -0.72 -16.73
N GLY A 86 22.57 -0.37 -16.81
CA GLY A 86 23.58 -0.70 -15.80
C GLY A 86 23.27 -0.02 -14.47
N LEU A 87 22.88 1.26 -14.51
CA LEU A 87 22.45 2.00 -13.33
C LEU A 87 21.16 1.43 -12.71
N LYS A 88 20.15 1.09 -13.53
CA LYS A 88 18.90 0.48 -13.06
C LYS A 88 19.17 -0.79 -12.26
N ARG A 89 19.92 -1.73 -12.84
CA ARG A 89 20.28 -2.99 -12.15
C ARG A 89 21.07 -2.76 -10.87
N ARG A 90 22.00 -1.79 -10.87
CA ARG A 90 22.77 -1.44 -9.67
C ARG A 90 21.85 -0.93 -8.55
N LEU A 91 20.92 -0.02 -8.86
CA LEU A 91 19.97 0.53 -7.88
C LEU A 91 19.05 -0.57 -7.34
N CYS A 92 18.53 -1.44 -8.21
CA CYS A 92 17.71 -2.58 -7.77
C CYS A 92 18.48 -3.52 -6.83
N ARG A 93 19.73 -3.89 -7.16
CA ARG A 93 20.57 -4.70 -6.25
C ARG A 93 20.81 -4.03 -4.89
N LEU A 94 21.12 -2.74 -4.87
CA LEU A 94 21.34 -1.99 -3.63
C LEU A 94 20.08 -1.92 -2.78
N LEU A 95 18.92 -1.71 -3.41
CA LEU A 95 17.64 -1.70 -2.72
C LEU A 95 17.32 -3.09 -2.12
N THR A 96 17.50 -4.17 -2.88
CA THR A 96 17.33 -5.54 -2.39
C THR A 96 18.27 -5.83 -1.22
N GLN A 97 19.53 -5.39 -1.29
CA GLN A 97 20.49 -5.53 -0.18
C GLN A 97 20.02 -4.76 1.07
N SER A 98 19.51 -3.55 0.91
CA SER A 98 18.98 -2.74 2.02
C SER A 98 17.75 -3.37 2.65
N ILE A 99 16.83 -3.92 1.86
CA ILE A 99 15.64 -4.64 2.35
C ILE A 99 16.07 -5.89 3.11
N ASN A 100 16.97 -6.69 2.55
CA ASN A 100 17.50 -7.88 3.21
C ASN A 100 18.16 -7.52 4.54
N TYR A 101 18.99 -6.48 4.57
CA TYR A 101 19.63 -6.03 5.80
C TYR A 101 18.59 -5.63 6.86
N GLY A 102 17.56 -4.87 6.49
CA GLY A 102 16.50 -4.46 7.41
C GLY A 102 15.68 -5.64 7.96
N LEU A 103 15.44 -6.67 7.13
CA LEU A 103 14.75 -7.89 7.56
C LEU A 103 15.63 -8.74 8.48
N ASP A 104 16.91 -8.91 8.13
CA ASP A 104 17.88 -9.70 8.90
C ASP A 104 18.25 -9.02 10.24
N HIS A 105 18.15 -7.68 10.31
CA HIS A 105 18.44 -6.87 11.50
C HIS A 105 17.19 -6.14 12.01
N ARG A 106 16.07 -6.86 12.07
CA ARG A 106 14.73 -6.29 12.34
C ARG A 106 14.67 -5.35 13.55
N GLN A 107 15.26 -5.73 14.69
CA GLN A 107 15.22 -4.92 15.92
C GLN A 107 15.92 -3.57 15.75
N GLU A 108 17.09 -3.55 15.11
CA GLU A 108 17.83 -2.31 14.82
C GLU A 108 17.06 -1.43 13.82
N ALA A 109 16.55 -2.06 12.75
CA ALA A 109 15.77 -1.37 11.72
C ALA A 109 14.49 -0.73 12.30
N LEU A 110 13.78 -1.44 13.19
CA LEU A 110 12.61 -0.92 13.90
C LEU A 110 12.97 0.21 14.86
N GLY A 111 14.06 0.09 15.62
CA GLY A 111 14.53 1.16 16.51
C GLY A 111 14.90 2.45 15.77
N TYR A 112 15.30 2.35 14.49
CA TYR A 112 15.43 3.51 13.61
C TYR A 112 14.06 4.00 13.10
N ALA A 113 13.22 3.08 12.61
CA ALA A 113 11.95 3.39 11.96
C ALA A 113 10.89 4.01 12.89
N VAL A 114 10.88 3.64 14.17
CA VAL A 114 9.86 4.08 15.14
C VAL A 114 9.80 5.60 15.30
N ARG A 115 10.91 6.30 15.04
CA ARG A 115 10.99 7.77 15.06
C ARG A 115 10.16 8.44 13.97
N TYR A 116 9.71 7.66 12.99
CA TYR A 116 8.86 8.10 11.89
C TYR A 116 7.44 7.51 11.99
N ALA A 117 7.18 6.65 12.97
CA ALA A 117 5.88 6.05 13.20
C ALA A 117 4.98 7.10 13.86
N ARG A 118 3.93 7.56 13.17
CA ARG A 118 3.08 8.67 13.65
C ARG A 118 2.06 8.15 14.65
N GLY A 119 2.15 8.56 15.91
CA GLY A 119 1.21 8.16 16.96
C GLY A 119 1.36 6.71 17.43
N LEU A 120 2.46 6.06 17.08
CA LEU A 120 2.82 4.69 17.49
C LEU A 120 4.18 4.65 18.21
N GLU A 121 4.79 5.81 18.45
CA GLU A 121 6.13 5.95 19.02
C GLU A 121 6.24 5.30 20.41
N ASP A 122 5.16 5.42 21.19
CA ASP A 122 5.06 4.90 22.56
C ASP A 122 4.49 3.48 22.63
N ASP A 123 4.20 2.85 21.48
CA ASP A 123 3.71 1.47 21.37
C ASP A 123 4.58 0.63 20.43
N PRO A 124 5.69 0.06 20.95
CA PRO A 124 6.64 -0.73 20.17
C PRO A 124 6.01 -1.98 19.52
N GLU A 125 5.04 -2.62 20.20
CA GLU A 125 4.38 -3.82 19.67
C GLU A 125 3.49 -3.49 18.48
N ARG A 126 2.70 -2.42 18.57
CA ARG A 126 1.86 -1.94 17.46
C ARG A 126 2.70 -1.39 16.32
N SER A 127 3.81 -0.72 16.60
CA SER A 127 4.81 -0.31 15.61
C SER A 127 5.43 -1.50 14.87
N ASP A 128 5.88 -2.53 15.59
CA ASP A 128 6.42 -3.76 14.99
C ASP A 128 5.38 -4.45 14.11
N ARG A 129 4.14 -4.56 14.59
CA ARG A 129 3.02 -5.11 13.84
C ARG A 129 2.78 -4.32 12.55
N PHE A 130 2.69 -2.99 12.63
CA PHE A 130 2.48 -2.13 11.47
C PHE A 130 3.58 -2.34 10.43
N VAL A 131 4.85 -2.32 10.83
CA VAL A 131 5.97 -2.54 9.92
C VAL A 131 5.90 -3.94 9.32
N GLY A 132 5.60 -4.97 10.11
CA GLY A 132 5.47 -6.35 9.63
C GLY A 132 4.37 -6.57 8.57
N MET A 133 3.30 -5.76 8.60
CA MET A 133 2.25 -5.82 7.58
C MET A 133 2.74 -5.42 6.19
N TYR A 134 3.71 -4.50 6.11
CA TYR A 134 4.18 -3.92 4.85
C TYR A 134 5.61 -4.31 4.46
N VAL A 135 6.43 -4.73 5.42
CA VAL A 135 7.82 -5.12 5.24
C VAL A 135 7.96 -6.61 5.59
N ASN A 136 7.92 -7.43 4.54
CA ASN A 136 7.96 -8.89 4.62
C ASN A 136 8.54 -9.50 3.32
N GLU A 137 8.39 -10.81 3.12
CA GLU A 137 8.91 -11.50 1.92
C GLU A 137 8.40 -10.91 0.59
N TRP A 138 7.20 -10.33 0.54
CA TRP A 138 6.70 -9.65 -0.66
C TRP A 138 7.49 -8.38 -0.98
N THR A 139 8.08 -7.74 0.03
CA THR A 139 8.97 -6.60 -0.13
C THR A 139 10.31 -7.04 -0.71
N ARG A 140 10.77 -8.24 -0.35
CA ARG A 140 12.02 -8.84 -0.85
C ARG A 140 11.92 -9.18 -2.33
N ASP A 141 10.92 -9.97 -2.68
CA ASP A 141 10.52 -10.24 -4.06
C ASP A 141 9.07 -10.73 -4.09
N TYR A 142 8.19 -9.96 -4.73
CA TYR A 142 6.79 -10.32 -4.91
C TYR A 142 6.59 -11.37 -6.02
N GLY A 143 7.66 -11.74 -6.73
CA GLY A 143 7.72 -12.89 -7.64
C GLY A 143 6.69 -12.84 -8.77
N ARG A 144 6.45 -13.99 -9.40
CA ARG A 144 5.47 -14.09 -10.50
C ARG A 144 4.05 -13.76 -10.06
N ALA A 145 3.66 -14.16 -8.84
CA ALA A 145 2.32 -13.93 -8.31
C ALA A 145 2.05 -12.43 -8.12
N GLY A 146 2.98 -11.69 -7.51
CA GLY A 146 2.85 -10.25 -7.33
C GLY A 146 2.93 -9.48 -8.65
N ARG A 147 3.80 -9.89 -9.59
CA ARG A 147 3.85 -9.27 -10.93
C ARG A 147 2.51 -9.41 -11.66
N LYS A 148 1.89 -10.59 -11.58
CA LYS A 148 0.53 -10.82 -12.10
C LYS A 148 -0.52 -9.98 -11.38
N ALA A 149 -0.43 -9.85 -10.06
CA ALA A 149 -1.35 -9.03 -9.28
C ALA A 149 -1.27 -7.53 -9.67
N VAL A 150 -0.06 -7.01 -9.91
CA VAL A 150 0.16 -5.64 -10.41
C VAL A 150 -0.49 -5.45 -11.77
N GLN A 151 -0.23 -6.36 -12.72
CA GLN A 151 -0.81 -6.26 -14.06
C GLN A 151 -2.35 -6.34 -14.01
N LEU A 152 -2.90 -7.26 -13.20
CA LEU A 152 -4.35 -7.42 -13.04
C LEU A 152 -5.01 -6.17 -12.47
N LEU A 153 -4.39 -5.52 -11.47
CA LEU A 153 -4.89 -4.26 -10.91
C LEU A 153 -4.96 -3.15 -11.98
N LEU A 154 -3.92 -3.03 -12.80
CA LEU A 154 -3.85 -2.04 -13.88
C LEU A 154 -4.87 -2.33 -14.99
N ASP A 155 -5.02 -3.58 -15.40
CA ASP A 155 -5.99 -3.98 -16.41
C ASP A 155 -7.43 -3.71 -15.92
N ARG A 156 -7.79 -4.15 -14.71
CA ARG A 156 -9.13 -3.89 -14.13
C ARG A 156 -9.40 -2.39 -13.98
N GLY A 157 -8.40 -1.62 -13.55
CA GLY A 157 -8.51 -0.17 -13.44
C GLY A 157 -8.79 0.51 -14.79
N HIS A 158 -8.22 0.00 -15.87
CA HIS A 158 -8.49 0.50 -17.21
C HIS A 158 -9.85 0.05 -17.74
N GLU A 159 -10.20 -1.23 -17.58
CA GLU A 159 -11.50 -1.80 -18.00
C GLU A 159 -12.68 -1.10 -17.33
N ALA A 160 -12.54 -0.69 -16.07
CA ALA A 160 -13.53 0.09 -15.33
C ALA A 160 -13.54 1.59 -15.70
N GLY A 161 -12.69 2.05 -16.63
CA GLY A 161 -12.60 3.46 -17.04
C GLY A 161 -11.96 4.39 -16.00
N ILE A 162 -11.35 3.85 -14.95
CA ILE A 162 -10.71 4.63 -13.87
C ILE A 162 -9.32 5.10 -14.32
N LEU A 163 -8.58 4.22 -15.00
CA LEU A 163 -7.30 4.55 -15.63
C LEU A 163 -7.53 4.95 -17.09
N PRO A 164 -7.00 6.11 -17.53
CA PRO A 164 -7.29 6.67 -18.85
C PRO A 164 -6.69 5.86 -20.01
N ARG A 165 -5.72 4.99 -19.72
CA ARG A 165 -5.06 4.14 -20.72
C ARG A 165 -4.70 2.80 -20.10
N ARG A 166 -4.65 1.77 -20.94
CA ARG A 166 -4.05 0.49 -20.57
C ARG A 166 -2.56 0.68 -20.29
N ILE A 167 -2.09 0.09 -19.20
CA ILE A 167 -0.69 0.14 -18.77
C ILE A 167 -0.17 -1.30 -18.72
N GLU A 168 0.94 -1.55 -19.41
CA GLU A 168 1.71 -2.77 -19.26
C GLU A 168 2.79 -2.55 -18.20
N ALA A 169 2.79 -3.39 -17.17
CA ALA A 169 3.76 -3.32 -16.09
C ALA A 169 5.12 -3.83 -16.58
N GLU A 170 6.13 -2.97 -16.47
CA GLU A 170 7.51 -3.31 -16.77
C GLU A 170 8.32 -3.45 -15.49
N PHE A 171 9.22 -4.43 -15.48
CA PHE A 171 10.01 -4.80 -14.32
C PHE A 171 11.48 -4.82 -14.70
N VAL A 172 12.33 -4.34 -13.79
CA VAL A 172 13.78 -4.49 -13.96
C VAL A 172 14.17 -5.91 -13.59
N GLU A 173 14.80 -6.61 -14.54
CA GLU A 173 15.42 -7.91 -14.30
C GLU A 173 16.79 -7.70 -13.63
N ILE A 174 16.99 -8.30 -12.46
CA ILE A 174 18.20 -8.17 -11.62
C ILE A 174 19.14 -9.35 -11.85
#